data_AF-A0A7S0N400-F1
#
_entry.id   AF-A0A7S0N400-F1
#
_cell.length_a   1.000
_cell.length_b   1.000
_cell.length_c   1.000
_cell.angle_alpha   90.00
_cell.angle_beta   90.00
_cell.angle_gamma   90.00
#
_symmetry.space_group_name_H-M   'P 1'
#
loop_
_entity.id
_entity.type
_entity.pdbx_description
1 polymer ?
#
loop_
_entity_poly.entity_id
_entity_poly.type
_entity_poly.pdbx_seq_one_letter_code
_entity_poly.pdbx_strand_id
1 'polypeptide(L)'
;ASSLSLTAKPFLVDLFERVCIGQYISNFSSTKKFRCFQPHSTLKYHGFCDDFGPMNFANVARFIEFLDNELNAYPTSKIVYSVGAGRREMTNAIFLIGAYMILKLEMTTDAIVSSFNWIDETSIETFRDATFSQADFGL
;
A
#
# COMPACT_ATOMS: atom_id res chain seq x y z
N ALA A 1 -6.45 33.45 -4.30
CA ALA A 1 -5.16 32.93 -4.80
C ALA A 1 -5.36 31.47 -5.15
N SER A 2 -5.22 31.14 -6.43
CA SER A 2 -5.44 29.82 -7.01
C SER A 2 -4.59 28.76 -6.30
N SER A 3 -5.25 27.79 -5.67
CA SER A 3 -4.63 26.56 -5.18
C SER A 3 -4.04 25.82 -6.38
N LEU A 4 -2.74 25.99 -6.62
CA LEU A 4 -1.98 25.07 -7.45
C LEU A 4 -2.03 23.71 -6.75
N SER A 5 -2.99 22.89 -7.13
CA SER A 5 -2.96 21.46 -6.92
C SER A 5 -1.70 20.97 -7.62
N LEU A 6 -0.60 20.80 -6.87
CA LEU A 6 0.50 19.94 -7.28
C LEU A 6 -0.10 18.54 -7.42
N THR A 7 -0.59 18.20 -8.61
CA THR A 7 -0.93 16.83 -8.95
C THR A 7 0.37 16.04 -8.85
N ALA A 8 0.50 15.24 -7.80
CA ALA A 8 1.64 14.38 -7.57
C ALA A 8 1.92 13.52 -8.82
N LYS A 9 3.20 13.33 -9.14
CA LYS A 9 3.61 12.61 -10.35
C LYS A 9 3.27 11.12 -10.21
N PRO A 10 2.77 10.46 -11.28
CA PRO A 10 2.55 9.02 -11.25
C PRO A 10 3.87 8.28 -11.07
N PHE A 11 3.83 7.18 -10.32
CA PHE A 11 4.99 6.30 -10.13
C PHE A 11 4.58 4.83 -10.13
N LEU A 12 5.55 3.96 -10.43
CA LEU A 12 5.43 2.51 -10.38
C LEU A 12 6.78 1.94 -9.96
N VAL A 13 6.79 1.15 -8.88
CA VAL A 13 8.01 0.55 -8.32
C VAL A 13 7.83 -0.96 -8.20
N ASP A 14 8.82 -1.71 -8.67
CA ASP A 14 8.91 -3.16 -8.48
C ASP A 14 9.39 -3.47 -7.05
N LEU A 15 8.72 -4.39 -6.36
CA LEU A 15 9.05 -4.73 -4.97
C LEU A 15 9.66 -6.14 -4.86
N PHE A 16 8.95 -7.15 -5.34
CA PHE A 16 9.37 -8.55 -5.34
C PHE A 16 8.59 -9.32 -6.40
N GLU A 17 9.18 -10.42 -6.89
CA GLU A 17 8.57 -11.27 -7.92
C GLU A 17 7.96 -10.46 -9.09
N ARG A 18 6.63 -10.44 -9.19
CA ARG A 18 5.84 -9.69 -10.16
C ARG A 18 4.97 -8.62 -9.49
N VAL A 19 5.16 -8.35 -8.21
CA VAL A 19 4.38 -7.39 -7.43
C VAL A 19 5.04 -6.01 -7.48
N CYS A 20 4.22 -5.03 -7.83
CA CYS A 20 4.59 -3.62 -7.89
C CYS A 20 3.63 -2.80 -7.01
N ILE A 21 4.08 -1.61 -6.61
CA ILE A 21 3.24 -0.57 -6.01
C ILE A 21 3.26 0.67 -6.91
N GLY A 22 2.14 1.38 -6.99
CA GLY A 22 2.15 2.69 -7.62
C GLY A 22 0.90 3.52 -7.39
N GLN A 23 1.00 4.80 -7.74
CA GLN A 23 -0.01 5.82 -7.47
C GLN A 23 -0.34 6.60 -8.75
N TYR A 24 -1.58 7.05 -8.89
CA TYR A 24 -2.08 7.77 -10.08
C TYR A 24 -1.93 6.99 -11.40
N ILE A 25 -1.98 5.66 -11.30
CA ILE A 25 -1.81 4.74 -12.44
C ILE A 25 -3.15 4.39 -13.12
N SER A 26 -4.26 5.03 -12.74
CA SER A 26 -5.61 4.73 -13.29
C SER A 26 -5.71 4.90 -14.81
N ASN A 27 -4.82 5.70 -15.41
CA ASN A 27 -4.71 5.84 -16.87
C ASN A 27 -3.94 4.70 -17.55
N PHE A 28 -3.22 3.86 -16.80
CA PHE A 28 -2.74 2.56 -17.28
C PHE A 28 -3.89 1.57 -17.12
N SER A 29 -4.83 1.62 -18.06
CA SER A 29 -5.80 0.55 -18.27
C SER A 29 -5.09 -0.80 -18.15
N SER A 30 -5.70 -1.78 -17.47
CA SER A 30 -5.14 -3.12 -17.28
C SER A 30 -4.71 -3.69 -18.64
N THR A 31 -3.43 -3.54 -18.96
CA THR A 31 -2.85 -4.07 -20.20
C THR A 31 -2.49 -5.53 -19.95
N LYS A 32 -2.26 -6.32 -21.00
CA LYS A 32 -1.76 -7.70 -20.84
C LYS A 32 -0.50 -7.79 -19.96
N LYS A 33 0.27 -6.70 -19.86
CA LYS A 33 1.51 -6.61 -19.07
C LYS A 33 1.27 -6.24 -17.60
N PHE A 34 0.27 -5.41 -17.29
CA PHE A 34 0.03 -4.88 -15.94
C PHE A 34 -1.42 -5.12 -15.52
N ARG A 35 -1.59 -5.81 -14.40
CA ARG A 35 -2.85 -6.00 -13.72
C ARG A 35 -2.87 -5.10 -12.49
N CYS A 36 -3.57 -3.98 -12.59
CA CYS A 36 -3.74 -3.08 -11.46
C CYS A 36 -4.93 -3.54 -10.60
N PHE A 37 -4.75 -3.51 -9.29
CA PHE A 37 -5.84 -3.73 -8.34
C PHE A 37 -5.78 -2.67 -7.24
N GLN A 38 -6.94 -2.37 -6.65
CA GLN A 38 -7.03 -1.68 -5.38
C GLN A 38 -7.66 -2.66 -4.39
N PRO A 39 -7.22 -2.70 -3.12
CA PRO A 39 -7.86 -3.52 -2.12
C PRO A 39 -9.37 -3.25 -2.11
N HIS A 40 -10.15 -4.32 -2.11
CA HIS A 40 -11.61 -4.24 -2.10
C HIS A 40 -12.09 -3.39 -0.91
N SER A 41 -13.30 -2.84 -0.99
CA SER A 41 -13.93 -2.09 0.11
C SER A 41 -14.04 -2.85 1.44
N THR A 42 -13.77 -4.16 1.44
CA THR A 42 -13.74 -5.06 2.60
C THR A 42 -12.40 -5.05 3.33
N LEU A 43 -11.33 -4.56 2.69
CA LEU A 43 -10.03 -4.26 3.31
C LEU A 43 -9.98 -2.76 3.65
N LYS A 44 -10.87 -2.33 4.54
CA LYS A 44 -10.87 -0.97 5.08
C LYS A 44 -10.58 -0.99 6.57
N TYR A 45 -9.82 0.01 7.01
CA TYR A 45 -9.69 0.32 8.42
C TYR A 45 -10.91 1.10 8.89
N HIS A 46 -11.37 0.81 10.10
CA HIS A 46 -12.47 1.52 10.75
C HIS A 46 -11.91 2.25 11.97
N GLY A 47 -11.55 3.53 11.78
CA GLY A 47 -10.95 4.32 12.85
C GLY A 47 -11.94 4.76 13.91
N PHE A 48 -11.43 4.97 15.12
CA PHE A 48 -12.22 5.47 16.25
C PHE A 48 -12.22 7.00 16.33
N CYS A 49 -11.09 7.63 16.00
CA CYS A 49 -10.91 9.06 15.90
C CYS A 49 -10.14 9.40 14.60
N ASP A 50 -8.90 9.88 14.71
CA ASP A 50 -8.06 10.25 13.56
C ASP A 50 -7.02 9.17 13.22
N ASP A 51 -7.05 8.04 13.94
CA ASP A 51 -6.36 6.81 13.59
C ASP A 51 -6.85 6.26 12.25
N PHE A 52 -5.92 5.71 11.46
CA PHE A 52 -6.20 5.22 10.11
C PHE A 52 -5.61 3.83 9.84
N GLY A 53 -4.96 3.23 10.84
CA GLY A 53 -4.28 1.95 10.73
C GLY A 53 -3.43 1.61 11.95
N PRO A 54 -2.57 0.59 11.85
CA PRO A 54 -2.46 -0.32 10.70
C PRO A 54 -3.68 -1.24 10.57
N MET A 55 -3.77 -1.94 9.44
CA MET A 55 -4.78 -2.97 9.21
C MET A 55 -4.65 -4.11 10.23
N ASN A 56 -5.78 -4.57 10.79
CA ASN A 56 -5.77 -5.69 11.74
C ASN A 56 -5.38 -7.03 11.10
N PHE A 57 -5.14 -8.04 11.93
CA PHE A 57 -4.67 -9.35 11.46
C PHE A 57 -5.62 -10.06 10.48
N ALA A 58 -6.94 -9.93 10.68
CA ALA A 58 -7.91 -10.51 9.76
C ALA A 58 -7.84 -9.88 8.37
N ASN A 59 -7.60 -8.56 8.30
CA ASN A 59 -7.35 -7.87 7.06
C ASN A 59 -6.03 -8.30 6.40
N VAL A 60 -4.97 -8.50 7.18
CA VAL A 60 -3.69 -9.03 6.67
C VAL A 60 -3.88 -10.42 6.06
N ALA A 61 -4.55 -11.34 6.76
CA ALA A 61 -4.81 -12.68 6.25
C ALA A 61 -5.59 -12.67 4.92
N ARG A 62 -6.65 -11.86 4.85
CA ARG A 62 -7.43 -11.66 3.62
C ARG A 62 -6.61 -11.06 2.49
N PHE A 63 -5.72 -10.11 2.80
CA PHE A 63 -4.85 -9.52 1.80
C PHE A 63 -3.86 -10.54 1.23
N ILE A 64 -3.31 -11.44 2.05
CA ILE A 64 -2.43 -12.51 1.59
C ILE A 64 -3.15 -13.42 0.60
N GLU A 65 -4.35 -13.91 0.96
CA GLU A 65 -5.16 -14.73 0.07
C GLU A 65 -5.52 -13.99 -1.23
N PHE A 66 -5.88 -12.72 -1.13
CA PHE A 66 -6.21 -11.90 -2.28
C PHE A 66 -5.03 -11.75 -3.24
N LEU A 67 -3.84 -11.44 -2.73
CA LEU A 67 -2.65 -11.24 -3.57
C LEU A 67 -2.19 -12.56 -4.22
N ASP A 68 -2.24 -13.67 -3.48
CA ASP A 68 -2.00 -15.02 -4.04
C ASP A 68 -2.97 -15.31 -5.20
N ASN A 69 -4.26 -14.99 -5.02
CA ASN A 69 -5.27 -15.21 -6.05
C ASN A 69 -5.02 -14.36 -7.31
N GLU A 70 -4.65 -13.08 -7.18
CA GLU A 70 -4.30 -12.24 -8.34
C GLU A 70 -3.02 -12.74 -9.03
N LEU A 71 -1.99 -13.15 -8.28
CA LEU A 71 -0.76 -13.71 -8.84
C LEU A 71 -1.02 -15.00 -9.63
N ASN A 72 -1.93 -15.86 -9.15
CA ASN A 72 -2.32 -17.11 -9.80
C ASN A 72 -3.23 -16.90 -11.01
N ALA A 73 -4.20 -15.98 -10.91
CA ALA A 73 -5.14 -15.69 -11.99
C ALA A 73 -4.46 -15.02 -13.20
N TYR A 74 -3.38 -14.26 -12.95
CA TYR A 74 -2.63 -13.53 -13.99
C TYR A 74 -1.14 -13.91 -13.97
N PRO A 75 -0.78 -15.14 -14.39
CA PRO A 75 0.57 -15.67 -14.23
C PRO A 75 1.65 -14.94 -15.05
N THR A 76 1.25 -14.21 -16.09
CA THR A 76 2.18 -13.50 -17.00
C THR A 76 2.21 -11.99 -16.79
N SER A 77 1.32 -11.44 -15.96
CA SER A 77 1.22 -10.00 -15.72
C SER A 77 2.01 -9.60 -14.47
N LYS A 78 2.47 -8.35 -14.45
CA LYS A 78 2.87 -7.69 -13.20
C LYS A 78 1.61 -7.28 -12.44
N ILE A 79 1.53 -7.63 -11.16
CA ILE A 79 0.41 -7.32 -10.29
C ILE A 79 0.74 -6.01 -9.56
N VAL A 80 -0.06 -4.98 -9.78
CA VAL A 80 0.20 -3.63 -9.29
C VAL A 80 -0.80 -3.28 -8.20
N TYR A 81 -0.33 -3.13 -6.96
CA TYR A 81 -1.10 -2.50 -5.89
C TYR A 81 -1.21 -1.01 -6.22
N SER A 82 -2.41 -0.59 -6.63
CA SER A 82 -2.71 0.80 -6.91
C SER A 82 -3.11 1.52 -5.62
N VAL A 83 -2.30 2.49 -5.22
CA VAL A 83 -2.55 3.32 -4.04
C VAL A 83 -3.39 4.54 -4.43
N GLY A 84 -4.31 4.92 -3.52
CA GLY A 84 -5.03 6.19 -3.60
C GLY A 84 -4.11 7.41 -3.43
N ALA A 85 -4.62 8.62 -3.57
CA ALA A 85 -3.84 9.86 -3.55
C ALA A 85 -3.26 10.24 -2.18
N GLY A 86 -3.83 9.72 -1.09
CA GLY A 86 -3.48 10.13 0.27
C GLY A 86 -2.30 9.36 0.88
N ARG A 87 -1.63 10.03 1.83
CA ARG A 87 -0.49 9.48 2.57
C ARG A 87 -0.87 8.31 3.47
N ARG A 88 -2.07 8.36 4.06
CA ARG A 88 -2.62 7.30 4.92
C ARG A 88 -2.84 6.00 4.15
N GLU A 89 -3.32 6.10 2.91
CA GLU A 89 -3.46 4.97 2.00
C GLU A 89 -2.10 4.40 1.59
N MET A 90 -1.08 5.25 1.39
CA MET A 90 0.30 4.83 1.12
C MET A 90 0.87 4.03 2.29
N THR A 91 0.80 4.57 3.51
CA THR A 91 1.30 3.88 4.71
C THR A 91 0.63 2.52 4.89
N ASN A 92 -0.69 2.43 4.75
CA ASN A 92 -1.41 1.15 4.84
C ASN A 92 -1.04 0.18 3.71
N ALA A 93 -0.80 0.66 2.48
CA ALA A 93 -0.36 -0.17 1.37
C ALA A 93 1.03 -0.77 1.64
N ILE A 94 1.98 0.04 2.10
CA ILE A 94 3.32 -0.40 2.48
C ILE A 94 3.23 -1.43 3.61
N PHE A 95 2.40 -1.17 4.62
CA PHE A 95 2.18 -2.11 5.73
C PHE A 95 1.66 -3.46 5.23
N LEU A 96 0.61 -3.49 4.41
CA LEU A 96 0.02 -4.75 3.91
C LEU A 96 1.00 -5.52 3.04
N ILE A 97 1.73 -4.84 2.16
CA ILE A 97 2.72 -5.47 1.29
C ILE A 97 3.91 -5.99 2.12
N GLY A 98 4.42 -5.21 3.08
CA GLY A 98 5.47 -5.65 4.01
C GLY A 98 5.03 -6.84 4.86
N ALA A 99 3.78 -6.86 5.32
CA ALA A 99 3.20 -7.99 6.04
C ALA A 99 3.14 -9.26 5.17
N TYR A 100 2.83 -9.13 3.87
CA TYR A 100 2.94 -10.25 2.93
C TYR A 100 4.38 -10.72 2.79
N MET A 101 5.34 -9.82 2.59
CA MET A 101 6.76 -10.17 2.43
C MET A 101 7.32 -10.91 3.64
N ILE A 102 6.94 -10.51 4.86
CA ILE A 102 7.44 -11.17 6.07
C ILE A 102 6.70 -12.48 6.37
N LEU A 103 5.37 -12.52 6.27
CA LEU A 103 4.57 -13.67 6.69
C LEU A 103 4.50 -14.77 5.64
N LYS A 104 4.52 -14.41 4.35
CA LYS A 104 4.33 -15.34 3.24
C LYS A 104 5.64 -15.68 2.54
N LEU A 105 6.50 -14.69 2.34
CA LEU A 105 7.79 -14.89 1.66
C LEU A 105 8.95 -15.11 2.63
N GLU A 106 8.71 -15.01 3.94
CA GLU A 106 9.71 -15.19 5.00
C GLU A 106 10.96 -14.30 4.79
N MET A 107 10.77 -13.11 4.19
CA MET A 107 11.86 -12.17 3.94
C MET A 107 12.34 -11.54 5.25
N THR A 108 13.64 -11.24 5.31
CA THR A 108 14.21 -10.53 6.46
C THR A 108 13.75 -9.07 6.49
N THR A 109 13.68 -8.49 7.69
CA THR A 109 13.31 -7.09 7.90
C THR A 109 14.18 -6.13 7.08
N ASP A 110 15.49 -6.38 7.00
CA ASP A 110 16.44 -5.52 6.27
C ASP A 110 16.16 -5.50 4.77
N ALA A 111 15.81 -6.66 4.19
CA ALA A 111 15.43 -6.76 2.78
C ALA A 111 14.11 -6.00 2.52
N ILE A 112 13.13 -6.15 3.41
CA ILE A 112 11.84 -5.47 3.31
C ILE A 112 12.02 -3.94 3.39
N VAL A 113 12.77 -3.45 4.38
CA VAL A 113 13.05 -2.01 4.52
C VAL A 113 13.76 -1.47 3.29
N SER A 114 14.74 -2.21 2.76
CA SER A 114 15.47 -1.81 1.55
C SER A 114 14.56 -1.66 0.33
N SER A 115 13.53 -2.50 0.17
CA SER A 115 12.53 -2.41 -0.91
C SER A 115 11.68 -1.13 -0.85
N PHE A 116 11.67 -0.41 0.27
CA PHE A 116 10.89 0.80 0.50
C PHE A 116 11.72 2.09 0.61
N ASN A 117 13.05 2.03 0.42
CA ASN A 117 13.94 3.21 0.50
C ASN A 117 13.66 4.34 -0.50
N TRP A 118 12.83 4.09 -1.51
CA TRP A 118 12.42 5.09 -2.49
C TRP A 118 11.28 6.00 -1.98
N ILE A 119 10.64 5.65 -0.86
CA ILE A 119 9.54 6.42 -0.28
C ILE A 119 10.11 7.63 0.45
N ASP A 120 9.61 8.81 0.08
CA ASP A 120 9.87 10.05 0.78
C ASP A 120 8.96 10.17 2.01
N GLU A 121 9.48 10.66 3.14
CA GLU A 121 8.71 10.83 4.38
C GLU A 121 7.45 11.69 4.20
N THR A 122 7.47 12.65 3.27
CA THR A 122 6.30 13.50 2.97
C THR A 122 5.20 12.74 2.22
N SER A 123 5.49 11.55 1.69
CA SER A 123 4.53 10.70 0.97
C SER A 123 3.75 9.75 1.87
N ILE A 124 4.15 9.65 3.15
CA ILE A 124 3.51 8.79 4.15
C ILE A 124 3.09 9.61 5.38
N GLU A 125 2.22 9.00 6.17
CA GLU A 125 1.86 9.46 7.51
C GLU A 125 2.13 8.31 8.47
N THR A 126 2.82 8.56 9.58
CA THR A 126 3.07 7.54 10.60
C THR A 126 1.76 7.17 11.29
N PHE A 127 1.65 5.93 11.79
CA PHE A 127 0.44 5.52 12.50
C PHE A 127 0.37 6.26 13.83
N ARG A 128 -0.83 6.74 14.16
CA ARG A 128 -1.12 7.48 15.40
C ARG A 128 -2.10 6.72 16.28
N ASP A 129 -2.18 7.16 17.52
CA ASP A 129 -3.14 6.67 18.50
C ASP A 129 -4.59 7.07 18.18
N ALA A 130 -5.53 6.35 18.80
CA ALA A 130 -6.97 6.52 18.62
C ALA A 130 -7.59 7.52 19.62
N THR A 131 -6.90 8.63 19.90
CA THR A 131 -7.37 9.67 20.82
C THR A 131 -7.83 10.93 20.09
N PHE A 132 -8.63 11.74 20.79
CA PHE A 132 -9.06 13.06 20.31
C PHE A 132 -7.98 14.15 20.48
N SER A 133 -6.89 13.86 21.20
CA SER A 133 -5.77 14.77 21.38
C SER A 133 -4.89 14.85 20.14
N GLN A 134 -4.02 15.86 20.11
CA GLN A 134 -2.95 15.90 19.12
C GLN A 134 -1.97 14.74 19.38
N ALA A 135 -1.61 14.00 18.32
CA ALA A 135 -0.63 12.94 18.41
C ALA A 135 0.76 13.51 18.75
N ASP A 136 1.42 12.92 19.73
CA ASP A 136 2.78 13.25 20.17
C ASP A 136 3.78 12.12 19.87
N PHE A 137 3.30 10.98 19.36
CA PHE A 137 4.07 9.81 18.98
C PHE A 137 3.53 9.18 17.69
N GLY A 138 4.42 8.63 16.86
CA GLY A 138 4.05 7.93 15.63
C GLY A 138 4.90 6.68 15.40
N LEU A 139 4.25 5.63 14.90
CA LEU A 139 4.86 4.35 14.49
C LEU A 139 5.17 4.31 13.00
#